data_AF-A0A0M3BH44-F1
#
_entry.id   AF-A0A0M3BH44-F1
#
_cell.length_a   1.000
_cell.length_b   1.000
_cell.length_c   1.000
_cell.angle_alpha   90.00
_cell.angle_beta   90.00
_cell.angle_gamma   90.00
#
_symmetry.space_group_name_H-M   'P 1'
#
loop_
_entity.id
_entity.type
_entity.pdbx_description
1 polymer ?
#
loop_
_entity_poly.entity_id
_entity_poly.type
_entity_poly.pdbx_seq_one_letter_code
_entity_poly.pdbx_strand_id
1 'polypeptide(L)'
;MSEQQVSGFSRRGFIGALGTGAAILGSTPFFSGMAHAQGQPSAPAAASTTSARTRTIPRTEQTLTTLGLGTFLTFDALPGDDRKNLGEVFRRYVAGGGRVVDTSPLYGSAEVSVGAFLAGTPEASEIFVANKIWSTGEYLGDESHAVASFEQSRLRIWRDTIDLMQCHSIVNAPVVLPLMQAWKKEGRIRYVGVTHHETGAQDQLTELVERGGVDFIQTNYSIFNRSAERRLLPTAAARGVGVVINLPLEKARLMKVVEGRSLPDFARE
;
A
#
# COMPACT_ATOMS: atom_id res chain seq x y z
N MET A 1 -59.62 27.07 3.18
CA MET A 1 -58.80 27.33 1.99
C MET A 1 -57.34 27.17 2.43
N SER A 2 -56.55 26.20 1.98
CA SER A 2 -56.75 25.19 0.92
C SER A 2 -56.35 23.80 1.42
N GLU A 3 -56.96 22.76 0.86
CA GLU A 3 -56.42 21.39 0.87
C GLU A 3 -55.18 21.31 -0.05
N GLN A 4 -54.29 20.34 0.19
CA GLN A 4 -54.05 19.28 -0.81
C GLN A 4 -53.32 18.03 -0.29
N GLN A 5 -53.68 16.90 -0.91
CA GLN A 5 -53.21 15.51 -0.78
C GLN A 5 -52.46 15.17 -2.11
N VAL A 6 -51.75 14.06 -2.39
CA VAL A 6 -51.74 12.66 -1.88
C VAL A 6 -50.35 12.04 -2.11
N SER A 7 -50.02 10.96 -1.37
CA SER A 7 -49.15 9.83 -1.78
C SER A 7 -47.63 10.08 -1.97
N GLY A 8 -46.72 9.14 -1.66
CA GLY A 8 -46.87 7.77 -1.17
C GLY A 8 -46.65 6.71 -2.24
N PHE A 9 -45.41 6.26 -2.44
CA PHE A 9 -45.07 5.09 -3.26
C PHE A 9 -44.34 4.02 -2.44
N SER A 10 -44.90 2.81 -2.46
CA SER A 10 -44.48 1.67 -1.65
C SER A 10 -43.62 0.68 -2.44
N ARG A 11 -42.77 -0.06 -1.72
CA ARG A 11 -42.02 -1.20 -2.24
C ARG A 11 -42.95 -2.41 -2.47
N ARG A 12 -42.99 -2.97 -3.69
CA ARG A 12 -43.04 -4.43 -4.00
C ARG A 12 -43.43 -4.70 -5.46
N GLY A 13 -42.90 -5.80 -6.03
CA GLY A 13 -43.57 -6.54 -7.09
C GLY A 13 -42.70 -6.95 -8.28
N PHE A 14 -42.11 -8.16 -8.23
CA PHE A 14 -41.79 -8.91 -9.46
C PHE A 14 -41.67 -10.43 -9.21
N ILE A 15 -42.72 -11.20 -9.49
CA ILE A 15 -42.74 -12.67 -9.61
C ILE A 15 -43.79 -13.07 -10.65
N GLY A 16 -43.44 -14.03 -11.53
CA GLY A 16 -44.39 -14.82 -12.34
C GLY A 16 -44.64 -14.29 -13.77
N ALA A 17 -44.99 -15.12 -14.76
CA ALA A 17 -45.10 -16.59 -14.79
C ALA A 17 -45.03 -17.13 -16.26
N LEU A 18 -45.18 -18.46 -16.41
CA LEU A 18 -45.05 -19.20 -17.68
C LEU A 18 -46.12 -18.85 -18.74
N GLY A 19 -45.78 -19.11 -20.02
CA GLY A 19 -46.73 -19.24 -21.12
C GLY A 19 -46.33 -20.39 -22.06
N THR A 20 -47.18 -21.41 -22.15
CA THR A 20 -47.03 -22.57 -23.05
C THR A 20 -47.75 -22.34 -24.38
N GLY A 21 -47.17 -22.80 -25.48
CA GLY A 21 -47.83 -22.83 -26.80
C GLY A 21 -47.12 -23.79 -27.74
N ALA A 22 -47.87 -24.72 -28.35
CA ALA A 22 -47.34 -25.79 -29.21
C ALA A 22 -48.06 -25.81 -30.57
N ALA A 23 -47.31 -26.06 -31.64
CA ALA A 23 -47.82 -26.48 -32.95
C ALA A 23 -46.71 -27.24 -33.72
N ILE A 24 -47.10 -28.05 -34.71
CA ILE A 24 -46.34 -29.19 -35.25
C ILE A 24 -45.99 -28.97 -36.74
N LEU A 25 -45.14 -29.87 -37.30
CA LEU A 25 -44.75 -30.08 -38.71
C LEU A 25 -43.46 -29.33 -39.11
N GLY A 26 -42.47 -29.92 -39.79
CA GLY A 26 -42.28 -31.30 -40.27
C GLY A 26 -41.06 -31.39 -41.21
N SER A 27 -40.72 -32.59 -41.70
CA SER A 27 -39.63 -32.94 -42.65
C SER A 27 -38.17 -32.98 -42.13
N THR A 28 -37.57 -34.16 -42.29
CA THR A 28 -36.13 -34.49 -42.33
C THR A 28 -35.52 -34.03 -43.66
N PRO A 29 -34.21 -33.70 -43.80
CA PRO A 29 -33.15 -34.73 -43.83
C PRO A 29 -31.72 -34.30 -43.37
N PHE A 30 -30.78 -35.25 -43.47
CA PHE A 30 -29.30 -35.13 -43.35
C PHE A 30 -28.69 -34.74 -41.99
N PHE A 31 -28.36 -35.75 -41.18
CA PHE A 31 -27.31 -35.64 -40.16
C PHE A 31 -25.92 -35.73 -40.80
N SER A 32 -25.36 -34.59 -41.23
CA SER A 32 -23.91 -34.46 -41.39
C SER A 32 -23.27 -34.25 -40.02
N GLY A 33 -22.38 -35.17 -39.62
CA GLY A 33 -21.75 -35.15 -38.30
C GLY A 33 -20.77 -33.99 -38.12
N MET A 34 -21.25 -32.84 -37.66
CA MET A 34 -20.39 -31.82 -37.06
C MET A 34 -20.04 -32.25 -35.63
N ALA A 35 -18.84 -32.84 -35.48
CA ALA A 35 -18.23 -33.06 -34.18
C ALA A 35 -18.12 -31.72 -33.45
N HIS A 36 -18.98 -31.51 -32.45
CA HIS A 36 -18.80 -30.42 -31.50
C HIS A 36 -17.54 -30.69 -30.69
N ALA A 37 -16.44 -30.08 -31.09
CA ALA A 37 -15.24 -29.99 -30.28
C ALA A 37 -15.59 -29.22 -29.01
N GLN A 38 -15.97 -29.95 -27.96
CA GLN A 38 -16.06 -29.42 -26.60
C GLN A 38 -14.65 -28.98 -26.21
N GLY A 39 -14.36 -27.71 -26.41
CA GLY A 39 -13.13 -27.10 -25.91
C GLY A 39 -13.10 -27.29 -24.40
N GLN A 40 -12.19 -28.14 -23.93
CA GLN A 40 -11.89 -28.21 -22.51
C GLN A 40 -11.52 -26.80 -22.05
N PRO A 41 -12.04 -26.31 -20.91
CA PRO A 41 -11.57 -25.06 -20.35
C PRO A 41 -10.07 -25.24 -20.08
N SER A 42 -9.24 -24.52 -20.83
CA SER A 42 -7.81 -24.49 -20.59
C SER A 42 -7.59 -24.05 -19.15
N ALA A 43 -6.91 -24.89 -18.38
CA ALA A 43 -6.45 -24.50 -17.05
C ALA A 43 -5.69 -23.17 -17.19
N PRO A 44 -5.89 -22.20 -16.28
CA PRO A 44 -5.18 -20.93 -16.37
C PRO A 44 -3.69 -21.23 -16.47
N ALA A 45 -3.06 -20.75 -17.54
CA ALA A 45 -1.63 -20.94 -17.76
C ALA A 45 -0.91 -20.52 -16.48
N ALA A 46 -0.10 -21.42 -15.92
CA ALA A 46 0.59 -21.16 -14.66
C ALA A 46 1.41 -19.89 -14.85
N ALA A 47 0.96 -18.79 -14.24
CA ALA A 47 1.62 -17.50 -14.33
C ALA A 47 3.07 -17.70 -13.93
N SER A 48 4.02 -17.32 -14.80
CA SER A 48 5.42 -17.54 -14.52
C SER A 48 5.75 -16.84 -13.21
N THR A 49 6.11 -17.63 -12.19
CA THR A 49 6.37 -17.13 -10.84
C THR A 49 7.71 -16.42 -10.83
N THR A 50 7.75 -15.26 -11.47
CA THR A 50 8.85 -14.31 -11.39
C THR A 50 8.88 -13.82 -9.97
N SER A 51 9.76 -14.40 -9.16
CA SER A 51 9.90 -14.06 -7.75
C SER A 51 10.11 -12.56 -7.60
N ALA A 52 9.36 -11.95 -6.69
CA ALA A 52 9.45 -10.52 -6.44
C ALA A 52 10.91 -10.13 -6.18
N ARG A 53 11.42 -9.16 -6.95
CA ARG A 53 12.82 -8.72 -6.82
C ARG A 53 13.06 -8.23 -5.39
N THR A 54 14.17 -8.65 -4.79
CA THR A 54 14.56 -8.27 -3.43
C THR A 54 15.85 -7.44 -3.41
N ARG A 55 16.11 -6.80 -2.27
CA ARG A 55 17.34 -6.06 -1.97
C ARG A 55 17.66 -6.16 -0.49
N THR A 56 18.90 -6.47 -0.17
CA THR A 56 19.43 -6.40 1.20
C THR A 56 19.88 -4.99 1.52
N ILE A 57 19.50 -4.48 2.70
CA ILE A 57 19.91 -3.17 3.20
C ILE A 57 21.23 -3.34 3.99
N PRO A 58 22.37 -2.78 3.54
CA PRO A 58 23.67 -3.13 4.12
C PRO A 58 23.82 -2.85 5.62
N ARG A 59 23.20 -1.78 6.13
CA ARG A 59 23.29 -1.38 7.54
C ARG A 59 22.48 -2.27 8.49
N THR A 60 21.51 -3.03 7.98
CA THR A 60 20.56 -3.80 8.80
C THR A 60 20.50 -5.28 8.45
N GLU A 61 21.19 -5.69 7.38
CA GLU A 61 21.15 -7.02 6.75
C GLU A 61 19.74 -7.51 6.35
N GLN A 62 18.72 -6.65 6.47
CA GLN A 62 17.35 -6.97 6.13
C GLN A 62 17.17 -7.01 4.62
N THR A 63 16.80 -8.19 4.11
CA THR A 63 16.33 -8.37 2.73
C THR A 63 14.85 -7.99 2.63
N LEU A 64 14.51 -7.10 1.70
CA LEU A 64 13.14 -6.61 1.45
C LEU A 64 12.78 -6.71 -0.04
N THR A 65 11.49 -6.81 -0.35
CA THR A 65 10.99 -6.70 -1.73
C THR A 65 11.16 -5.27 -2.24
N THR A 66 11.64 -5.09 -3.47
CA THR A 66 11.91 -3.76 -4.04
C THR A 66 10.66 -2.95 -4.37
N LEU A 67 9.49 -3.59 -4.41
CA LEU A 67 8.19 -2.94 -4.55
C LEU A 67 7.44 -3.02 -3.21
N GLY A 68 7.15 -1.86 -2.64
CA GLY A 68 6.31 -1.71 -1.45
C GLY A 68 4.89 -1.26 -1.78
N LEU A 69 3.93 -1.61 -0.93
CA LEU A 69 2.55 -1.15 -0.96
C LEU A 69 2.39 0.08 -0.07
N GLY A 70 2.22 1.26 -0.67
CA GLY A 70 1.91 2.50 0.06
C GLY A 70 0.40 2.67 0.24
N THR A 71 -0.03 3.03 1.45
CA THR A 71 -1.45 3.06 1.84
C THR A 71 -2.09 4.45 1.87
N PHE A 72 -1.31 5.51 1.61
CA PHE A 72 -1.78 6.91 1.58
C PHE A 72 -2.92 7.11 0.59
N LEU A 73 -4.04 7.69 1.05
CA LEU A 73 -5.33 7.89 0.36
C LEU A 73 -6.05 6.60 -0.06
N THR A 74 -5.34 5.59 -0.54
CA THR A 74 -5.93 4.40 -1.18
C THR A 74 -6.52 3.40 -0.18
N PHE A 75 -6.05 3.38 1.07
CA PHE A 75 -6.52 2.45 2.11
C PHE A 75 -7.33 3.15 3.21
N ASP A 76 -7.65 4.42 3.00
CA ASP A 76 -8.53 5.19 3.87
C ASP A 76 -10.00 4.98 3.45
N ALA A 77 -10.76 4.28 4.29
CA ALA A 77 -12.17 3.98 4.11
C ALA A 77 -12.96 4.47 5.33
N LEU A 78 -14.13 5.09 5.12
CA LEU A 78 -14.92 5.63 6.22
C LEU A 78 -15.46 4.50 7.12
N PRO A 79 -15.79 4.78 8.39
CA PRO A 79 -16.45 3.81 9.26
C PRO A 79 -17.76 3.31 8.63
N GLY A 80 -17.81 2.00 8.32
CA GLY A 80 -18.96 1.35 7.67
C GLY A 80 -18.79 1.05 6.18
N ASP A 81 -17.78 1.62 5.52
CA ASP A 81 -17.50 1.34 4.10
C ASP A 81 -17.02 -0.11 3.88
N ASP A 82 -17.34 -0.68 2.72
CA ASP A 82 -16.89 -2.02 2.33
C ASP A 82 -15.39 -2.03 1.98
N ARG A 83 -14.61 -2.81 2.73
CA ARG A 83 -13.15 -2.94 2.59
C ARG A 83 -12.71 -4.08 1.66
N LYS A 84 -13.63 -4.86 1.07
CA LYS A 84 -13.30 -6.03 0.23
C LYS A 84 -12.33 -5.72 -0.90
N ASN A 85 -12.51 -4.61 -1.61
CA ASN A 85 -11.63 -4.22 -2.72
C ASN A 85 -10.20 -3.93 -2.23
N LEU A 86 -10.06 -3.32 -1.05
CA LEU A 86 -8.75 -3.05 -0.42
C LEU A 86 -8.08 -4.35 0.03
N GLY A 87 -8.85 -5.27 0.63
CA GLY A 87 -8.38 -6.60 1.02
C GLY A 87 -7.96 -7.44 -0.20
N GLU A 88 -8.68 -7.36 -1.32
CA GLU A 88 -8.32 -8.04 -2.56
C GLU A 88 -7.04 -7.46 -3.19
N VAL A 89 -6.84 -6.13 -3.15
CA VAL A 89 -5.58 -5.49 -3.56
C VAL A 89 -4.42 -5.97 -2.68
N PHE A 90 -4.61 -6.01 -1.36
CA PHE A 90 -3.60 -6.50 -0.41
C PHE A 90 -3.27 -7.98 -0.67
N ARG A 91 -4.28 -8.84 -0.81
CA ARG A 91 -4.14 -10.27 -1.10
C ARG A 91 -3.38 -10.51 -2.41
N ARG A 92 -3.69 -9.76 -3.47
CA ARG A 92 -2.95 -9.83 -4.75
C ARG A 92 -1.51 -9.38 -4.61
N TYR A 93 -1.24 -8.31 -3.85
CA TYR A 93 0.11 -7.83 -3.59
C TYR A 93 0.96 -8.90 -2.87
N VAL A 94 0.43 -9.52 -1.81
CA VAL A 94 1.11 -10.60 -1.07
C VAL A 94 1.31 -11.85 -1.92
N ALA A 95 0.30 -12.25 -2.70
CA ALA A 95 0.37 -13.39 -3.62
C ALA A 95 1.36 -13.16 -4.78
N GLY A 96 1.54 -11.91 -5.22
CA GLY A 96 2.61 -11.50 -6.14
C GLY A 96 4.01 -11.44 -5.51
N GLY A 97 4.17 -11.94 -4.29
CA GLY A 97 5.44 -11.97 -3.55
C GLY A 97 5.80 -10.67 -2.83
N GLY A 98 4.90 -9.68 -2.76
CA GLY A 98 5.11 -8.43 -2.02
C GLY A 98 5.22 -8.64 -0.51
N ARG A 99 6.15 -7.93 0.16
CA ARG A 99 6.44 -8.08 1.60
C ARG A 99 6.72 -6.75 2.33
N VAL A 100 6.48 -5.59 1.73
CA VAL A 100 6.72 -4.27 2.36
C VAL A 100 5.44 -3.44 2.31
N VAL A 101 4.95 -2.99 3.47
CA VAL A 101 3.75 -2.14 3.57
C VAL A 101 4.14 -0.83 4.27
N ASP A 102 3.86 0.30 3.63
CA ASP A 102 4.10 1.64 4.17
C ASP A 102 2.77 2.31 4.57
N THR A 103 2.67 2.75 5.83
CA THR A 103 1.46 3.38 6.40
C THR A 103 1.78 4.54 7.34
N SER A 104 0.75 5.17 7.92
CA SER A 104 0.88 6.30 8.85
C SER A 104 -0.40 6.51 9.67
N PRO A 105 -0.31 7.00 10.92
CA PRO A 105 -1.46 7.51 11.67
C PRO A 105 -2.11 8.75 11.05
N LEU A 106 -1.48 9.41 10.08
CA LEU A 106 -2.08 10.48 9.28
C LEU A 106 -2.92 9.99 8.09
N TYR A 107 -2.88 8.70 7.73
CA TYR A 107 -3.52 8.19 6.52
C TYR A 107 -4.95 7.70 6.82
N GLY A 108 -5.70 8.52 7.57
CA GLY A 108 -7.05 8.21 8.04
C GLY A 108 -7.13 6.84 8.73
N SER A 109 -7.97 5.96 8.20
CA SER A 109 -8.17 4.60 8.73
C SER A 109 -7.18 3.55 8.20
N ALA A 110 -6.17 3.92 7.42
CA ALA A 110 -5.27 2.98 6.74
C ALA A 110 -4.51 2.04 7.68
N GLU A 111 -4.11 2.48 8.88
CA GLU A 111 -3.50 1.60 9.89
C GLU A 111 -4.43 0.46 10.32
N VAL A 112 -5.72 0.76 10.51
CA VAL A 112 -6.76 -0.23 10.86
C VAL A 112 -7.05 -1.15 9.68
N SER A 113 -7.02 -0.62 8.45
CA SER A 113 -7.11 -1.43 7.22
C SER A 113 -5.95 -2.43 7.15
N VAL A 114 -4.71 -1.97 7.35
CA VAL A 114 -3.51 -2.82 7.34
C VAL A 114 -3.55 -3.87 8.45
N GLY A 115 -3.89 -3.51 9.69
CA GLY A 115 -3.99 -4.45 10.80
C GLY A 115 -5.02 -5.56 10.54
N ALA A 116 -6.20 -5.20 10.03
CA ALA A 116 -7.24 -6.16 9.67
C ALA A 116 -6.82 -7.11 8.53
N PHE A 117 -6.09 -6.62 7.51
CA PHE A 117 -5.61 -7.47 6.42
C PHE A 117 -4.46 -8.37 6.84
N LEU A 118 -3.54 -7.88 7.69
CA LEU A 118 -2.48 -8.70 8.29
C LEU A 118 -3.08 -9.84 9.14
N ALA A 119 -4.08 -9.56 9.98
CA ALA A 119 -4.73 -10.59 10.80
C ALA A 119 -5.40 -11.70 9.98
N GLY A 120 -5.81 -11.42 8.74
CA GLY A 120 -6.37 -12.39 7.80
C GLY A 120 -5.36 -13.05 6.84
N THR A 121 -4.05 -12.75 6.96
CA THR A 121 -3.02 -13.19 6.02
C THR A 121 -2.04 -14.17 6.70
N PRO A 122 -1.93 -15.44 6.26
CA PRO A 122 -1.00 -16.41 6.85
C PRO A 122 0.46 -15.95 6.87
N GLU A 123 0.89 -15.24 5.82
CA GLU A 123 2.25 -14.73 5.64
C GLU A 123 2.52 -13.40 6.38
N ALA A 124 1.62 -12.93 7.25
CA ALA A 124 1.73 -11.62 7.90
C ALA A 124 3.01 -11.42 8.74
N SER A 125 3.58 -12.50 9.28
CA SER A 125 4.88 -12.47 9.97
C SER A 125 6.06 -12.16 9.05
N GLU A 126 5.95 -12.44 7.74
CA GLU A 126 6.93 -12.09 6.71
C GLU A 126 6.80 -10.66 6.20
N ILE A 127 5.67 -9.99 6.48
CA ILE A 127 5.38 -8.65 5.98
C ILE A 127 6.05 -7.61 6.88
N PHE A 128 6.98 -6.87 6.30
CA PHE A 128 7.66 -5.74 6.89
C PHE A 128 6.77 -4.50 6.89
N VAL A 129 6.41 -4.01 8.08
CA VAL A 129 5.57 -2.82 8.24
C VAL A 129 6.42 -1.59 8.52
N ALA A 130 6.44 -0.67 7.56
CA ALA A 130 6.99 0.67 7.70
C ALA A 130 5.87 1.64 8.13
N ASN A 131 5.90 2.06 9.38
CA ASN A 131 4.97 3.06 9.92
C ASN A 131 5.71 4.35 10.29
N LYS A 132 4.95 5.35 10.77
CA LYS A 132 5.43 6.70 11.02
C LYS A 132 4.87 7.24 12.33
N ILE A 133 5.64 8.04 13.05
CA ILE A 133 5.18 8.83 14.19
C ILE A 133 4.73 10.18 13.67
N TRP A 134 3.50 10.56 13.98
CA TRP A 134 3.09 11.96 13.93
C TRP A 134 3.12 12.54 15.34
N SER A 135 4.01 13.51 15.55
CA SER A 135 4.06 14.31 16.77
C SER A 135 4.15 15.76 16.37
N THR A 136 3.46 16.62 17.12
CA THR A 136 3.62 18.08 17.10
C THR A 136 4.28 18.60 18.39
N GLY A 137 4.30 17.78 19.45
CA GLY A 137 4.45 18.22 20.84
C GLY A 137 3.36 19.18 21.31
N GLU A 138 3.34 19.45 22.61
CA GLU A 138 2.79 20.68 23.20
C GLU A 138 3.85 21.80 23.27
N TYR A 139 5.13 21.44 23.43
CA TYR A 139 6.27 22.36 23.53
C TYR A 139 7.58 21.71 23.04
N LEU A 140 8.66 22.48 22.94
CA LEU A 140 9.97 21.98 22.49
C LEU A 140 10.51 20.92 23.45
N GLY A 141 10.78 19.72 22.93
CA GLY A 141 11.23 18.57 23.73
C GLY A 141 10.11 17.70 24.29
N ASP A 142 8.84 18.00 24.01
CA ASP A 142 7.74 17.14 24.42
C ASP A 142 7.68 15.85 23.58
N GLU A 143 7.86 14.72 24.27
CA GLU A 143 7.79 13.37 23.72
C GLU A 143 6.37 12.77 23.79
N SER A 144 5.44 13.37 24.54
CA SER A 144 4.14 12.76 24.87
C SER A 144 3.31 12.41 23.63
N HIS A 145 3.25 13.32 22.65
CA HIS A 145 2.57 13.10 21.37
C HIS A 145 3.22 11.97 20.55
N ALA A 146 4.55 11.81 20.63
CA ALA A 146 5.25 10.71 19.96
C ALA A 146 4.94 9.36 20.61
N VAL A 147 4.96 9.29 21.95
CA VAL A 147 4.58 8.10 22.72
C VAL A 147 3.13 7.71 22.43
N ALA A 148 2.19 8.66 22.49
CA ALA A 148 0.78 8.43 22.22
C ALA A 148 0.52 7.96 20.78
N SER A 149 1.17 8.60 19.78
CA SER A 149 1.10 8.17 18.38
C SER A 149 1.59 6.73 18.23
N PHE A 150 2.67 6.34 18.90
CA PHE A 150 3.24 5.00 18.79
C PHE A 150 2.33 3.91 19.38
N GLU A 151 1.83 4.10 20.60
CA GLU A 151 0.94 3.11 21.22
C GLU A 151 -0.40 3.00 20.46
N GLN A 152 -0.95 4.12 19.98
CA GLN A 152 -2.14 4.07 19.14
C GLN A 152 -1.91 3.34 17.81
N SER A 153 -0.75 3.53 17.18
CA SER A 153 -0.34 2.80 15.97
C SER A 153 -0.24 1.28 16.20
N ARG A 154 0.34 0.83 17.32
CA ARG A 154 0.39 -0.59 17.70
C ARG A 154 -1.01 -1.19 17.84
N LEU A 155 -1.92 -0.48 18.52
CA LEU A 155 -3.31 -0.87 18.71
C LEU A 155 -4.15 -0.90 17.42
N ARG A 156 -3.77 -0.14 16.38
CA ARG A 156 -4.46 -0.14 15.07
C ARG A 156 -3.93 -1.21 14.12
N ILE A 157 -2.63 -1.48 14.14
CA ILE A 157 -1.96 -2.45 13.28
C ILE A 157 -1.96 -3.87 13.88
N TRP A 158 -2.27 -4.00 15.18
CA TRP A 158 -2.28 -5.26 15.94
C TRP A 158 -0.90 -5.96 15.93
N ARG A 159 0.17 -5.20 16.19
CA ARG A 159 1.53 -5.74 16.35
C ARG A 159 2.24 -5.15 17.55
N ASP A 160 2.94 -6.01 18.29
CA ASP A 160 3.76 -5.61 19.43
C ASP A 160 5.05 -4.91 19.02
N THR A 161 5.72 -5.44 17.98
CA THR A 161 6.91 -4.83 17.38
C THR A 161 6.57 -4.34 15.97
N ILE A 162 6.92 -3.09 15.67
CA ILE A 162 6.81 -2.53 14.32
C ILE A 162 8.19 -2.57 13.64
N ASP A 163 8.26 -3.04 12.39
CA ASP A 163 9.55 -3.28 11.73
C ASP A 163 10.34 -1.99 11.51
N LEU A 164 9.74 -0.98 10.89
CA LEU A 164 10.36 0.32 10.70
C LEU A 164 9.42 1.42 11.22
N MET A 165 9.91 2.23 12.16
CA MET A 165 9.24 3.44 12.60
C MET A 165 10.00 4.68 12.12
N GLN A 166 9.26 5.64 11.55
CA GLN A 166 9.85 6.83 10.93
C GLN A 166 9.31 8.12 11.53
N CYS A 167 10.18 9.11 11.76
CA CYS A 167 9.72 10.46 12.09
C CYS A 167 9.04 11.10 10.85
N HIS A 168 7.76 11.45 10.94
CA HIS A 168 6.99 11.98 9.80
C HIS A 168 7.17 13.50 9.60
N SER A 169 7.47 14.22 10.67
CA SER A 169 7.87 15.63 10.63
C SER A 169 9.37 15.73 10.88
N ILE A 170 10.15 16.11 9.87
CA ILE A 170 11.62 16.20 9.97
C ILE A 170 12.08 17.24 11.00
N VAL A 171 11.25 18.26 11.27
CA VAL A 171 11.47 19.27 12.32
C VAL A 171 11.54 18.64 13.71
N ASN A 172 10.79 17.57 13.94
CA ASN A 172 10.70 16.89 15.24
C ASN A 172 11.71 15.75 15.39
N ALA A 173 12.54 15.51 14.37
CA ALA A 173 13.60 14.49 14.42
C ALA A 173 14.55 14.61 15.63
N PRO A 174 14.96 15.81 16.12
CA PRO A 174 15.82 15.92 17.31
C PRO A 174 15.21 15.34 18.60
N VAL A 175 13.88 15.32 18.71
CA VAL A 175 13.15 14.79 19.87
C VAL A 175 12.76 13.32 19.64
N VAL A 176 12.26 13.01 18.44
CA VAL A 176 11.68 11.69 18.15
C VAL A 176 12.75 10.63 17.83
N LEU A 177 13.92 11.00 17.30
CA LEU A 177 14.99 10.03 17.01
C LEU A 177 15.61 9.40 18.27
N PRO A 178 15.99 10.15 19.33
CA PRO A 178 16.46 9.55 20.59
C PRO A 178 15.44 8.57 21.20
N LEU A 179 14.17 8.96 21.22
CA LEU A 179 13.06 8.14 21.72
C LEU A 179 12.90 6.84 20.91
N MET A 180 12.90 6.90 19.57
CA MET A 180 12.88 5.70 18.74
C MET A 180 14.13 4.82 18.92
N GLN A 181 15.30 5.41 19.17
CA GLN A 181 16.52 4.64 19.48
C GLN A 181 16.43 3.93 20.84
N ALA A 182 15.69 4.46 21.81
CA ALA A 182 15.35 3.74 23.04
C ALA A 182 14.39 2.57 22.73
N TRP A 183 13.30 2.80 22.01
CA TRP A 183 12.34 1.76 21.63
C TRP A 183 12.95 0.63 20.78
N LYS A 184 13.98 0.93 19.98
CA LYS A 184 14.76 -0.08 19.25
C LYS A 184 15.55 -0.98 20.20
N LYS A 185 16.17 -0.42 21.26
CA LYS A 185 16.85 -1.19 22.32
C LYS A 185 15.86 -2.01 23.16
N GLU A 186 14.65 -1.50 23.34
CA GLU A 186 13.54 -2.19 24.02
C GLU A 186 12.86 -3.27 23.17
N GLY A 187 13.21 -3.41 21.88
CA GLY A 187 12.60 -4.38 20.95
C GLY A 187 11.17 -4.02 20.49
N ARG A 188 10.67 -2.83 20.84
CA ARG A 188 9.34 -2.32 20.42
C ARG A 188 9.31 -1.89 18.96
N ILE A 189 10.46 -1.56 18.39
CA ILE A 189 10.67 -1.39 16.95
C ILE A 189 11.96 -2.07 16.50
N ARG A 190 12.07 -2.48 15.24
CA ARG A 190 13.31 -3.09 14.72
C ARG A 190 14.26 -2.06 14.11
N TYR A 191 13.72 -1.04 13.44
CA TYR A 191 14.48 -0.03 12.70
C TYR A 191 13.92 1.38 12.88
N VAL A 192 14.83 2.36 12.83
CA VAL A 192 14.54 3.81 12.95
C VAL A 192 14.73 4.50 11.62
N GLY A 193 13.85 5.44 11.26
CA GLY A 193 14.05 6.28 10.10
C GLY A 193 13.41 7.67 10.16
N VAL A 194 13.52 8.40 9.06
CA VAL A 194 12.91 9.73 8.87
C VAL A 194 12.37 9.82 7.46
N THR A 195 11.18 10.41 7.29
CA THR A 195 10.56 10.59 5.98
C THR A 195 10.34 12.06 5.65
N HIS A 196 10.51 12.39 4.36
CA HIS A 196 9.94 13.61 3.78
C HIS A 196 9.50 13.33 2.34
N HIS A 197 8.61 14.15 1.80
CA HIS A 197 8.08 13.98 0.43
C HIS A 197 8.38 15.18 -0.49
N GLU A 198 8.98 16.24 0.06
CA GLU A 198 9.38 17.43 -0.69
C GLU A 198 10.88 17.45 -0.96
N THR A 199 11.24 17.90 -2.15
CA THR A 199 12.62 18.01 -2.63
C THR A 199 13.49 18.92 -1.75
N GLY A 200 12.91 19.98 -1.18
CA GLY A 200 13.63 20.94 -0.34
C GLY A 200 14.22 20.35 0.94
N ALA A 201 13.67 19.25 1.45
CA ALA A 201 14.17 18.58 2.65
C ALA A 201 15.28 17.56 2.37
N GLN A 202 15.69 17.36 1.10
CA GLN A 202 16.69 16.34 0.76
C GLN A 202 18.07 16.63 1.35
N ASP A 203 18.46 17.90 1.50
CA ASP A 203 19.71 18.26 2.17
C ASP A 203 19.64 17.99 3.68
N GLN A 204 18.50 18.30 4.35
CA GLN A 204 18.29 17.98 5.77
C GLN A 204 18.24 16.46 6.02
N LEU A 205 17.63 15.68 5.12
CA LEU A 205 17.72 14.22 5.15
C LEU A 205 19.17 13.73 4.96
N THR A 206 19.95 14.40 4.11
CA THR A 206 21.38 14.07 3.89
C THR A 206 22.17 14.29 5.18
N GLU A 207 21.98 15.43 5.86
CA GLU A 207 22.62 15.70 7.16
C GLU A 207 22.28 14.64 8.22
N LEU A 208 21.03 14.17 8.28
CA LEU A 208 20.62 13.13 9.23
C LEU A 208 21.34 11.79 8.94
N VAL A 209 21.53 11.44 7.67
CA VAL A 209 22.32 10.27 7.25
C VAL A 209 23.82 10.46 7.57
N GLU A 210 24.36 11.67 7.40
CA GLU A 210 25.77 11.99 7.70
C GLU A 210 26.07 11.96 9.20
N ARG A 211 25.15 12.47 10.03
CA ARG A 211 25.18 12.40 11.51
C ARG A 211 25.02 10.96 12.02
N GLY A 212 24.27 10.14 11.31
CA GLY A 212 23.93 8.77 11.71
C GLY A 212 22.77 8.72 12.72
N GLY A 213 22.48 7.51 13.22
CA GLY A 213 21.32 7.27 14.10
C GLY A 213 20.00 7.02 13.35
N VAL A 214 20.05 6.81 12.03
CA VAL A 214 18.95 6.27 11.21
C VAL A 214 19.39 4.98 10.51
N ASP A 215 18.46 4.04 10.38
CA ASP A 215 18.60 2.82 9.60
C ASP A 215 18.04 2.99 8.18
N PHE A 216 16.96 3.79 8.07
CA PHE A 216 16.27 4.10 6.83
C PHE A 216 15.98 5.60 6.69
N ILE A 217 15.87 6.06 5.44
CA ILE A 217 15.20 7.30 5.08
C ILE A 217 14.09 7.03 4.06
N GLN A 218 13.12 7.93 3.98
CA GLN A 218 12.14 7.96 2.90
C GLN A 218 12.11 9.35 2.25
N THR A 219 12.17 9.38 0.92
CA THR A 219 12.31 10.61 0.12
C THR A 219 11.57 10.51 -1.22
N ASN A 220 11.33 11.66 -1.86
CA ASN A 220 10.75 11.71 -3.20
C ASN A 220 11.82 11.53 -4.28
N TYR A 221 11.54 10.66 -5.25
CA TYR A 221 12.42 10.42 -6.40
C TYR A 221 11.63 9.83 -7.56
N SER A 222 11.81 10.38 -8.76
CA SER A 222 11.19 9.88 -9.99
C SER A 222 12.07 10.21 -11.20
N ILE A 223 11.71 9.72 -12.40
CA ILE A 223 12.40 10.11 -13.64
C ILE A 223 12.28 11.63 -13.92
N PHE A 224 11.25 12.28 -13.39
CA PHE A 224 11.05 13.73 -13.47
C PHE A 224 11.83 14.48 -12.39
N ASN A 225 11.83 13.97 -11.15
CA ASN A 225 12.51 14.57 -10.02
C ASN A 225 13.68 13.70 -9.54
N ARG A 226 14.85 13.97 -10.12
CA ARG A 226 16.11 13.25 -9.87
C ARG A 226 17.00 13.91 -8.83
N SER A 227 16.50 14.91 -8.09
CA SER A 227 17.33 15.73 -7.18
C SER A 227 18.09 14.94 -6.11
N ALA A 228 17.52 13.84 -5.63
CA ALA A 228 18.12 13.00 -4.61
C ALA A 228 19.44 12.35 -5.06
N GLU A 229 19.68 12.21 -6.37
CA GLU A 229 20.95 11.68 -6.91
C GLU A 229 22.15 12.58 -6.61
N ARG A 230 21.97 13.89 -6.39
CA ARG A 230 23.09 14.83 -6.22
C ARG A 230 23.89 14.58 -4.94
N ARG A 231 23.23 14.17 -3.85
CA ARG A 231 23.82 13.96 -2.53
C ARG A 231 23.15 12.83 -1.76
N LEU A 232 21.83 12.91 -1.58
CA LEU A 232 21.09 12.04 -0.66
C LEU A 232 21.27 10.54 -0.95
N LEU A 233 21.13 10.11 -2.21
CA LEU A 233 21.28 8.71 -2.60
C LEU A 233 22.74 8.21 -2.50
N PRO A 234 23.76 8.93 -3.03
CA PRO A 234 25.17 8.59 -2.78
C PRO A 234 25.52 8.49 -1.29
N THR A 235 25.10 9.46 -0.48
CA THR A 235 25.37 9.49 0.97
C THR A 235 24.69 8.32 1.69
N ALA A 236 23.43 8.00 1.37
CA ALA A 236 22.74 6.84 1.93
C ALA A 236 23.44 5.53 1.58
N ALA A 237 23.85 5.36 0.32
CA ALA A 237 24.61 4.19 -0.13
C ALA A 237 25.95 4.07 0.62
N ALA A 238 26.72 5.16 0.73
CA ALA A 238 28.01 5.19 1.44
C ALA A 238 27.89 4.91 2.95
N ARG A 239 26.73 5.17 3.57
CA ARG A 239 26.43 4.89 4.99
C ARG A 239 25.62 3.59 5.20
N GLY A 240 25.34 2.84 4.13
CA GLY A 240 24.53 1.62 4.12
C GLY A 240 23.04 1.80 4.47
N VAL A 241 22.56 3.04 4.56
CA VAL A 241 21.20 3.39 5.00
C VAL A 241 20.18 3.00 3.93
N GLY A 242 19.09 2.35 4.34
CA GLY A 242 18.01 1.98 3.44
C GLY A 242 17.25 3.19 2.93
N VAL A 243 16.85 3.19 1.66
CA VAL A 243 16.07 4.28 1.05
C VAL A 243 14.74 3.76 0.53
N VAL A 244 13.65 4.31 1.06
CA VAL A 244 12.29 4.10 0.57
C VAL A 244 11.90 5.28 -0.32
N ILE A 245 11.39 5.01 -1.52
CA ILE A 245 10.99 6.06 -2.46
C ILE A 245 9.49 6.30 -2.36
N ASN A 246 9.10 7.52 -2.00
CA ASN A 246 7.73 8.00 -2.17
C ASN A 246 7.58 8.78 -3.49
N LEU A 247 6.33 8.92 -3.93
CA LEU A 247 5.95 9.61 -5.18
C LEU A 247 6.67 9.15 -6.48
N PRO A 248 7.04 7.85 -6.69
CA PRO A 248 7.83 7.43 -7.85
C PRO A 248 7.15 7.68 -9.22
N LEU A 249 5.82 7.83 -9.23
CA LEU A 249 5.01 8.13 -10.41
C LEU A 249 4.43 9.57 -10.42
N GLU A 250 4.97 10.47 -9.58
CA GLU A 250 4.54 11.87 -9.45
C GLU A 250 3.02 12.03 -9.23
N LYS A 251 2.45 11.29 -8.26
CA LYS A 251 0.99 11.24 -8.02
C LYS A 251 0.21 10.87 -9.30
N ALA A 252 0.68 9.84 -10.00
CA ALA A 252 0.21 9.34 -11.29
C ALA A 252 0.34 10.30 -12.50
N ARG A 253 0.95 11.50 -12.35
CA ARG A 253 1.18 12.43 -13.46
C ARG A 253 2.03 11.81 -14.58
N LEU A 254 3.00 10.95 -14.23
CA LEU A 254 3.82 10.26 -15.23
C LEU A 254 3.01 9.27 -16.08
N MET A 255 1.95 8.66 -15.52
CA MET A 255 1.06 7.78 -16.28
C MET A 255 0.27 8.56 -17.35
N LYS A 256 -0.09 9.82 -17.06
CA LYS A 256 -0.77 10.70 -18.03
C LYS A 256 0.09 11.12 -19.22
N VAL A 257 1.42 11.12 -19.10
CA VAL A 257 2.34 11.42 -20.22
C VAL A 257 2.35 10.30 -21.27
N VAL A 258 2.05 9.06 -20.85
CA VAL A 258 2.07 7.85 -21.68
C VAL A 258 0.68 7.24 -21.93
N GLU A 259 -0.38 7.91 -21.48
CA GLU A 259 -1.76 7.46 -21.66
C GLU A 259 -2.10 7.29 -23.15
N GLY A 260 -2.77 6.17 -23.49
CA GLY A 260 -3.11 5.83 -24.87
C GLY A 260 -1.95 5.35 -25.76
N ARG A 261 -0.70 5.31 -25.27
CA ARG A 261 0.43 4.73 -26.00
C ARG A 261 0.44 3.20 -25.84
N SER A 262 0.80 2.49 -26.90
CA SER A 262 1.07 1.05 -26.82
C SER A 262 2.22 0.78 -25.83
N LEU A 263 2.10 -0.30 -25.06
CA LEU A 263 3.22 -0.80 -24.25
C LEU A 263 4.39 -1.18 -25.18
N PRO A 264 5.64 -0.87 -24.81
CA PRO A 264 6.81 -1.33 -25.56
C PRO A 264 6.90 -2.86 -25.49
N ASP A 265 7.49 -3.48 -26.51
CA ASP A 265 7.41 -4.95 -26.67
C ASP A 265 8.04 -5.74 -25.52
N PHE A 266 9.01 -5.16 -24.81
CA PHE A 266 9.60 -5.78 -23.60
C PHE A 266 8.69 -5.78 -22.36
N ALA A 267 7.56 -5.07 -22.41
CA ALA A 267 6.61 -4.89 -21.31
C ALA A 267 5.22 -5.48 -21.61
N ARG A 268 5.10 -6.33 -22.64
CA ARG A 268 3.90 -7.13 -22.89
C ARG A 268 3.93 -8.35 -21.96
N GLU A 269 2.83 -8.59 -21.26
CA GLU A 269 2.56 -9.79 -20.45
C GLU A 269 2.06 -10.96 -21.32
#